data_AF-A0A4Q6E2N2-F1
#
_entry.id   AF-A0A4Q6E2N2-F1
#
_cell.length_a   1.000
_cell.length_b   1.000
_cell.length_c   1.000
_cell.angle_alpha   90.00
_cell.angle_beta   90.00
_cell.angle_gamma   90.00
#
_symmetry.space_group_name_H-M   'P 1'
#
loop_
_entity.id
_entity.type
_entity.pdbx_description
1 polymer ?
#
loop_
_entity_poly.entity_id
_entity_poly.type
_entity_poly.pdbx_seq_one_letter_code
_entity_poly.pdbx_strand_id
1 'polypeptide(L)'
;MELAKTNPNQLENFRVNAKDREFQIWERNSLSVDLWSQPVFEQKLDYIHNNPIQEKWQLAQYPEDYKYSSAKYYYTGIDEFGLLAHYAE
;
A
#
# COMPACT_ATOMS: atom_id res chain seq x y z
N MET A 1 -16.77 -1.79 13.48
CA MET A 1 -15.51 -2.26 12.87
C MET A 1 -15.56 -3.78 12.75
N GLU A 2 -15.26 -4.37 11.59
CA GLU A 2 -15.41 -5.81 11.35
C GLU A 2 -14.57 -6.66 12.30
N LEU A 3 -13.33 -6.24 12.57
CA LEU A 3 -12.42 -6.92 13.50
C LEU A 3 -13.01 -7.08 14.91
N ALA A 4 -13.83 -6.13 15.38
CA ALA A 4 -14.48 -6.22 16.68
C ALA A 4 -15.54 -7.34 16.73
N LYS A 5 -16.14 -7.67 15.57
CA LYS A 5 -17.13 -8.75 15.45
C LYS A 5 -16.46 -10.10 15.24
N THR A 6 -15.41 -10.14 14.43
CA THR A 6 -14.77 -11.39 14.01
C THR A 6 -13.77 -11.88 15.05
N ASN A 7 -12.87 -11.01 15.54
CA ASN A 7 -11.76 -11.39 16.43
C ASN A 7 -11.59 -10.39 17.61
N PRO A 8 -12.51 -10.37 18.58
CA PRO A 8 -12.47 -9.41 19.69
C PRO A 8 -11.20 -9.52 20.55
N ASN A 9 -10.67 -10.72 20.77
CA ASN A 9 -9.43 -10.93 21.53
C ASN A 9 -8.20 -10.33 20.84
N GLN A 10 -8.17 -10.33 19.50
CA GLN A 10 -7.07 -9.75 18.74
C GLN A 10 -7.11 -8.22 18.76
N LEU A 11 -8.31 -7.65 18.76
CA LEU A 11 -8.50 -6.20 18.86
C LEU A 11 -7.92 -5.63 20.16
N GLU A 12 -8.06 -6.37 21.27
CA GLU A 12 -7.56 -5.91 22.57
C GLU A 12 -6.03 -5.72 22.60
N ASN A 13 -5.29 -6.47 21.78
CA ASN A 13 -3.83 -6.27 21.64
C ASN A 13 -3.46 -4.88 21.10
N PHE A 14 -4.38 -4.19 20.44
CA PHE A 14 -4.17 -2.85 19.90
C PHE A 14 -4.69 -1.75 20.83
N ARG A 15 -5.23 -2.10 22.02
CA ARG A 15 -5.71 -1.09 22.97
C ARG A 15 -4.56 -0.21 23.45
N VAL A 16 -4.78 1.09 23.47
CA VAL A 16 -3.80 2.08 23.95
C VAL A 16 -4.43 3.02 24.95
N ASN A 17 -3.61 3.56 25.86
CA ASN A 17 -4.02 4.63 26.77
C ASN A 17 -3.71 6.00 26.17
N ALA A 18 -4.29 6.28 25.00
CA ALA A 18 -4.16 7.57 24.33
C ALA A 18 -5.40 8.42 24.59
N LYS A 19 -5.23 9.74 24.67
CA LYS A 19 -6.37 10.67 24.91
C LYS A 19 -7.31 10.77 23.72
N ASP A 20 -6.81 10.49 22.52
CA ASP A 20 -7.48 10.73 21.25
C ASP A 20 -7.96 9.44 20.55
N ARG A 21 -7.63 8.26 21.08
CA ARG A 21 -8.06 6.97 20.53
C ARG A 21 -8.00 5.84 21.55
N GLU A 22 -8.89 4.88 21.37
CA GLU A 22 -8.96 3.67 22.19
C GLU A 22 -8.03 2.55 21.66
N PHE A 23 -7.86 2.46 20.33
CA PHE A 23 -7.04 1.46 19.67
C PHE A 23 -6.04 2.09 18.69
N GLN A 24 -4.82 1.55 18.63
CA GLN A 24 -3.77 1.93 17.69
C GLN A 24 -3.55 0.82 16.67
N ILE A 25 -4.32 0.85 15.59
CA ILE A 25 -4.19 -0.11 14.48
C ILE A 25 -3.05 0.28 13.53
N TRP A 26 -2.88 1.58 13.31
CA TRP A 26 -1.87 2.12 12.39
C TRP A 26 -0.53 2.32 13.08
N GLU A 27 0.57 2.03 12.39
CA GLU A 27 1.90 2.39 12.85
C GLU A 27 2.07 3.92 12.85
N ARG A 28 2.76 4.48 13.86
CA ARG A 28 2.82 5.95 14.03
C ARG A 28 3.80 6.64 13.10
N ASN A 29 4.89 5.97 12.74
CA ASN A 29 5.98 6.57 12.00
C ASN A 29 5.99 5.98 10.60
N SER A 30 5.44 6.71 9.63
CA SER A 30 5.64 6.38 8.22
C SER A 30 7.10 6.62 7.83
N LEU A 31 7.62 5.77 6.95
CA LEU A 31 8.88 6.04 6.29
C LEU A 31 8.65 7.04 5.15
N SER A 32 9.10 8.27 5.34
CA SER A 32 9.09 9.30 4.29
C SER A 32 10.43 9.30 3.55
N VAL A 33 10.37 9.28 2.22
CA VAL A 33 11.55 9.37 1.36
C VAL A 33 11.28 10.41 0.29
N ASP A 34 12.18 11.38 0.18
CA ASP A 34 12.05 12.43 -0.81
C ASP A 34 12.39 11.92 -2.22
N LEU A 35 11.65 12.41 -3.22
CA LEU A 35 11.77 12.01 -4.63
C LEU A 35 12.37 13.16 -5.46
N TRP A 36 13.60 13.55 -5.12
CA TRP A 36 14.26 14.74 -5.67
C TRP A 36 14.66 14.66 -7.16
N SER A 37 14.58 13.49 -7.76
CA SER A 37 14.94 13.30 -9.16
C SER A 37 14.07 12.23 -9.81
N GLN A 38 13.91 12.34 -11.12
CA GLN A 38 13.18 11.35 -11.91
C GLN A 38 13.74 9.93 -11.71
N PRO A 39 15.08 9.68 -11.73
CA PRO A 39 15.61 8.35 -11.45
C PRO A 39 15.25 7.81 -10.06
N VAL A 40 15.19 8.68 -9.03
CA VAL A 40 14.77 8.26 -7.68
C VAL A 40 13.29 7.93 -7.66
N PHE A 41 12.46 8.72 -8.35
CA PHE A 41 11.04 8.45 -8.48
C PHE A 41 10.78 7.09 -9.16
N GLU A 42 11.39 6.87 -10.33
CA GLU A 42 11.25 5.65 -11.12
C GLU A 42 11.68 4.41 -10.33
N GLN A 43 12.82 4.49 -9.63
CA GLN A 43 13.26 3.42 -8.74
C GLN A 43 12.20 3.07 -7.67
N LYS A 44 11.54 4.07 -7.09
CA LYS A 44 10.51 3.84 -6.06
C LYS A 44 9.20 3.35 -6.66
N LEU A 45 8.82 3.83 -7.85
CA LEU A 45 7.67 3.35 -8.59
C LEU A 45 7.84 1.85 -8.89
N ASP A 46 8.98 1.45 -9.44
CA ASP A 46 9.32 0.06 -9.73
C ASP A 46 9.29 -0.80 -8.46
N TYR A 47 9.85 -0.31 -7.35
CA TYR A 47 9.79 -1.00 -6.07
C TYR A 47 8.35 -1.23 -5.61
N ILE A 48 7.50 -0.21 -5.69
CA ILE A 48 6.09 -0.30 -5.28
C ILE A 48 5.32 -1.29 -6.17
N HIS A 49 5.53 -1.24 -7.49
CA HIS A 49 4.89 -2.17 -8.43
C HIS A 49 5.32 -3.61 -8.21
N ASN A 50 6.58 -3.84 -7.84
CA ASN A 50 7.11 -5.18 -7.56
C ASN A 50 6.84 -5.68 -6.13
N ASN A 51 6.32 -4.85 -5.21
CA ASN A 51 6.03 -5.27 -3.84
C ASN A 51 5.08 -6.48 -3.74
N PRO A 52 3.95 -6.53 -4.50
CA PRO A 52 3.02 -7.66 -4.41
C PRO A 52 3.64 -9.02 -4.75
N ILE A 53 4.67 -9.06 -5.60
CA ILE A 53 5.31 -10.30 -6.06
C ILE A 53 6.50 -10.73 -5.19
N GLN A 54 6.93 -9.91 -4.23
CA GLN A 54 8.07 -10.26 -3.37
C GLN A 54 7.76 -11.52 -2.56
N GLU A 55 8.77 -12.35 -2.32
CA GLU A 55 8.65 -13.64 -1.62
C GLU A 55 8.00 -13.53 -0.24
N LYS A 56 8.18 -12.41 0.46
CA LYS A 56 7.54 -12.15 1.75
C LYS A 56 6.01 -12.01 1.65
N TRP A 57 5.50 -11.50 0.52
CA TRP A 57 4.10 -11.13 0.33
C TRP A 57 3.36 -12.14 -0.54
N GLN A 58 3.93 -12.52 -1.69
CA GLN A 58 3.38 -13.51 -2.64
C GLN A 58 1.89 -13.29 -2.96
N LEU A 59 1.50 -12.04 -3.20
CA LEU A 59 0.11 -11.64 -3.44
C LEU A 59 -0.32 -11.78 -4.90
N ALA A 60 0.64 -11.86 -5.83
CA ALA A 60 0.41 -11.97 -7.27
C ALA A 60 1.58 -12.69 -7.97
N GLN A 61 1.36 -13.19 -9.18
CA GLN A 61 2.41 -13.78 -10.02
C GLN A 61 3.19 -12.69 -10.79
N TYR A 62 2.48 -11.71 -11.34
CA TYR A 62 3.06 -10.55 -12.02
C TYR A 62 2.61 -9.23 -11.35
N PRO A 63 3.41 -8.14 -11.43
CA PRO A 63 3.06 -6.83 -10.86
C PRO A 63 1.67 -6.32 -11.26
N GLU A 64 1.31 -6.46 -12.53
CA GLU A 64 0.05 -6.02 -13.13
C GLU A 64 -1.17 -6.84 -12.72
N ASP A 65 -0.98 -8.04 -12.16
CA ASP A 65 -2.08 -8.87 -11.69
C ASP A 65 -2.64 -8.40 -10.33
N TYR A 66 -1.86 -7.62 -9.58
CA TYR A 66 -2.31 -7.14 -8.28
C TYR A 66 -3.31 -5.98 -8.45
N LYS A 67 -4.60 -6.31 -8.31
CA LYS A 67 -5.74 -5.39 -8.52
C LYS A 67 -5.60 -4.02 -7.87
N TYR A 68 -4.98 -3.95 -6.69
CA TYR A 68 -4.85 -2.71 -5.91
C TYR A 68 -3.51 -2.00 -6.13
N SER A 69 -2.85 -2.24 -7.26
CA SER A 69 -1.64 -1.54 -7.71
C SER A 69 -1.91 -0.80 -9.02
N SER A 70 -1.22 0.32 -9.22
CA SER A 70 -1.21 1.02 -10.50
C SER A 70 -0.35 0.35 -11.57
N ALA A 71 0.38 -0.73 -11.23
CA ALA A 71 1.26 -1.44 -12.17
C ALA A 71 0.55 -1.77 -13.50
N LYS A 72 -0.68 -2.30 -13.43
CA LYS A 72 -1.49 -2.61 -14.62
C LYS A 72 -1.67 -1.42 -15.56
N TYR A 73 -1.94 -0.24 -15.01
CA TYR A 73 -2.06 0.98 -15.80
C TYR A 73 -0.76 1.32 -16.52
N TYR A 74 0.38 1.22 -15.84
CA TYR A 74 1.70 1.49 -16.45
C TYR A 74 2.06 0.49 -17.55
N TYR A 75 1.59 -0.77 -17.46
CA TYR A 75 1.82 -1.79 -18.49
C TYR A 75 0.82 -1.75 -19.66
N THR A 76 -0.44 -1.40 -19.39
CA THR A 76 -1.55 -1.63 -20.34
C THR A 76 -2.33 -0.37 -20.71
N GLY A 77 -2.15 0.73 -19.99
CA GLY A 77 -2.97 1.95 -20.10
C GLY A 77 -4.38 1.81 -19.52
N ILE A 78 -4.74 0.66 -18.94
CA ILE A 78 -6.07 0.43 -18.38
C ILE A 78 -6.13 1.02 -16.97
N ASP A 79 -6.93 2.07 -16.81
CA ASP A 79 -7.32 2.61 -15.50
C ASP A 79 -8.69 2.05 -15.10
N GLU A 80 -8.68 1.00 -14.27
CA GLU A 80 -9.92 0.33 -13.80
C GLU A 80 -10.77 1.25 -12.89
N PHE A 81 -10.14 2.20 -12.20
CA PHE A 81 -10.81 3.02 -11.18
C PHE A 81 -11.09 4.45 -11.65
N GLY A 82 -10.49 4.90 -12.76
CA GLY A 82 -10.61 6.27 -13.24
C GLY A 82 -9.88 7.28 -12.33
N LEU A 83 -8.79 6.85 -11.68
CA LEU A 83 -8.04 7.63 -10.69
C LEU A 83 -6.58 7.92 -11.10
N LEU A 84 -6.11 7.37 -12.22
CA LEU A 84 -4.70 7.34 -12.57
C LEU A 84 -4.37 8.35 -13.67
N ALA A 85 -3.19 8.96 -13.54
CA ALA A 85 -2.52 9.74 -14.56
C ALA A 85 -1.04 9.34 -14.57
N HIS A 86 -0.39 9.40 -15.73
CA HIS A 86 1.02 9.05 -15.81
C HIS A 86 1.88 10.17 -15.21
N TYR A 87 2.93 9.84 -14.46
CA TYR A 87 3.73 10.86 -13.74
C TYR A 87 4.49 11.83 -14.66
N ALA A 88 4.73 11.43 -15.92
CA ALA A 88 5.47 12.20 -16.91
C ALA A 88 4.56 12.99 -17.88
N GLU A 89 3.25 12.98 -17.65
CA GLU A 89 2.27 13.78 -18.41
C GLU A 89 2.07 15.18 -17.81
#